data_AF-A0A6G0W0I6-F1
#
_entry.id   AF-A0A6G0W0I6-F1
#
_cell.length_a   1.000
_cell.length_b   1.000
_cell.length_c   1.000
_cell.angle_alpha   90.00
_cell.angle_beta   90.00
_cell.angle_gamma   90.00
#
_symmetry.space_group_name_H-M   'P 1'
#
loop_
_entity.id
_entity.type
_entity.pdbx_description
1 polymer ?
#
loop_
_entity_poly.entity_id
_entity_poly.type
_entity_poly.pdbx_seq_one_letter_code
_entity_poly.pdbx_strand_id
1 'polypeptide(L)'
;IKKPQNKPRNWINEQRPELENGIKIGTWNVRTLNKPGALQYLLDAIKKYNTNILALQEIRWPNDGNMKKDDKTIFYSGRKDGRHENG
;
A
#
# COMPACT_ATOMS: atom_id res chain seq x y z
N ILE A 1 4.39 22.24 -16.67
CA ILE A 1 4.94 21.12 -15.86
C ILE A 1 4.63 19.83 -16.62
N LYS A 2 5.63 19.06 -17.05
CA LYS A 2 5.38 17.76 -17.71
C LYS A 2 4.59 16.89 -16.72
N LYS A 3 3.42 16.40 -17.13
CA LYS A 3 2.66 15.44 -16.31
C LYS A 3 3.59 14.26 -16.02
N PRO A 4 3.75 13.83 -14.76
CA PRO A 4 4.55 12.65 -14.47
C PRO A 4 3.98 11.49 -15.28
N GLN A 5 4.84 10.85 -16.06
CA GLN A 5 4.44 9.70 -16.85
C GLN A 5 4.06 8.60 -15.86
N ASN A 6 2.78 8.24 -15.84
CA ASN A 6 2.17 7.44 -14.78
C ASN A 6 2.57 5.95 -14.86
N LYS A 7 3.82 5.65 -15.22
CA LYS A 7 4.39 4.32 -15.28
C LYS A 7 4.92 3.90 -13.89
N PRO A 8 4.83 2.62 -13.51
CA PRO A 8 5.42 2.15 -12.27
C PRO A 8 6.95 2.34 -12.30
N ARG A 9 7.53 2.77 -11.18
CA ARG A 9 8.98 2.87 -11.03
C ARG A 9 9.54 1.50 -10.62
N ASN A 10 9.74 0.63 -11.60
CA ASN A 10 10.15 -0.76 -11.42
C ASN A 10 11.48 -1.10 -12.12
N TRP A 11 12.26 -0.07 -12.46
CA TRP A 11 13.60 -0.20 -13.02
C TRP A 11 14.61 0.24 -11.97
N ILE A 12 15.66 -0.55 -11.80
CA ILE A 12 16.82 -0.26 -10.94
C ILE A 12 18.05 -0.44 -11.81
N ASN A 13 18.92 0.58 -11.86
CA ASN A 13 20.13 0.55 -12.69
C ASN A 13 19.87 0.10 -14.13
N GLU A 14 18.81 0.65 -14.74
CA GLU A 14 18.40 0.33 -16.12
C GLU A 14 18.00 -1.14 -16.37
N GLN A 15 17.85 -1.92 -15.30
CA GLN A 15 17.36 -3.29 -15.36
C GLN A 15 15.99 -3.40 -14.68
N ARG A 16 15.14 -4.26 -15.23
CA ARG A 16 13.90 -4.65 -14.58
C ARG A 16 14.17 -5.95 -13.81
N PRO A 17 14.23 -5.93 -12.47
CA PRO A 17 14.42 -7.16 -11.71
C PRO A 17 13.19 -8.05 -11.90
N GLU A 18 13.32 -9.04 -12.77
CA GLU A 18 12.34 -10.11 -12.93
C GLU A 18 12.63 -11.17 -11.86
N LEU A 19 11.64 -11.44 -11.03
CA LEU A 19 11.71 -12.46 -10.00
C LEU A 19 10.84 -13.60 -10.49
N GLU A 20 11.45 -14.63 -11.07
CA GLU A 20 10.75 -15.80 -11.61
C GLU A 20 10.00 -16.56 -10.50
N ASN A 21 10.56 -16.59 -9.28
CA ASN A 21 9.99 -17.22 -8.08
C ASN A 21 10.17 -16.38 -6.79
N GLY A 22 10.43 -15.08 -6.92
CA GLY A 22 10.74 -14.21 -5.76
C GLY A 22 9.52 -13.50 -5.18
N ILE A 23 9.55 -13.25 -3.87
CA ILE A 23 8.53 -12.48 -3.15
C ILE A 23 8.84 -10.98 -3.29
N LYS A 24 7.88 -10.20 -3.80
CA LYS A 24 7.96 -8.74 -3.88
C LYS A 24 7.40 -8.14 -2.60
N ILE A 25 8.28 -7.53 -1.82
CA ILE A 25 7.95 -6.87 -0.57
C ILE A 25 8.17 -5.36 -0.75
N GLY A 26 7.29 -4.55 -0.15
CA GLY A 26 7.44 -3.10 -0.14
C GLY A 26 7.03 -2.50 1.19
N THR A 27 7.30 -1.21 1.32
CA THR A 27 6.80 -0.37 2.41
C THR A 27 6.22 0.91 1.83
N TRP A 28 5.12 1.41 2.39
CA TRP A 28 4.51 2.66 1.96
C TRP A 28 3.83 3.40 3.10
N ASN A 29 4.35 4.60 3.39
CA ASN A 29 3.63 5.61 4.15
C ASN A 29 2.52 6.22 3.28
N VAL A 30 1.28 5.83 3.56
CA VAL A 30 0.09 6.25 2.80
C VAL A 30 -0.51 7.57 3.30
N ARG A 31 0.05 8.13 4.38
CA ARG A 31 -0.38 9.32 5.12
C ARG A 31 -1.76 9.24 5.76
N THR A 32 -2.77 8.67 5.08
CA THR A 32 -4.06 8.30 5.67
C THR A 32 -4.88 7.46 4.69
N LEU A 33 -5.56 6.42 5.19
CA LEU A 33 -6.62 5.70 4.47
C LEU A 33 -8.03 6.14 4.88
N ASN A 34 -8.17 7.16 5.72
CA ASN A 34 -9.46 7.67 6.20
C ASN A 34 -10.12 8.69 5.24
N LYS A 35 -9.78 8.62 3.95
CA LYS A 35 -10.36 9.48 2.91
C LYS A 35 -11.12 8.63 1.90
N PRO A 36 -12.26 9.12 1.38
CA PRO A 36 -12.97 8.44 0.31
C PRO A 36 -12.03 8.09 -0.86
N GLY A 37 -12.08 6.84 -1.31
CA GLY A 37 -11.27 6.35 -2.44
C GLY A 37 -9.79 6.05 -2.13
N ALA A 38 -9.25 6.40 -0.96
CA ALA A 38 -7.84 6.15 -0.61
C ALA A 38 -7.49 4.65 -0.62
N LEU A 39 -8.39 3.81 -0.09
CA LEU A 39 -8.22 2.36 -0.12
C LEU A 39 -8.21 1.81 -1.55
N GLN A 40 -9.09 2.30 -2.43
CA GLN A 40 -9.09 1.87 -3.84
C GLN A 40 -7.79 2.26 -4.54
N TYR A 41 -7.31 3.48 -4.30
CA TYR A 41 -6.04 3.94 -4.84
C TYR A 41 -4.86 3.06 -4.39
N LEU A 42 -4.85 2.65 -3.11
CA LEU A 42 -3.87 1.71 -2.59
C LEU A 42 -3.94 0.34 -3.31
N LEU A 43 -5.13 -0.23 -3.49
CA LEU A 43 -5.33 -1.51 -4.17
C LEU A 43 -4.86 -1.45 -5.63
N ASP A 44 -5.18 -0.37 -6.34
CA ASP A 44 -4.75 -0.14 -7.73
C ASP A 44 -3.21 -0.06 -7.82
N ALA A 45 -2.57 0.60 -6.85
CA ALA A 45 -1.12 0.66 -6.76
C ALA A 45 -0.50 -0.72 -6.48
N ILE A 46 -1.04 -1.49 -5.52
CA ILE A 46 -0.55 -2.85 -5.22
C ILE A 46 -0.63 -3.73 -6.49
N LYS A 47 -1.73 -3.64 -7.24
CA LYS A 47 -1.89 -4.35 -8.52
C LYS A 47 -0.87 -3.89 -9.56
N LYS A 48 -0.66 -2.57 -9.68
CA LYS A 48 0.29 -1.98 -10.62
C LYS A 48 1.75 -2.37 -10.36
N TYR A 49 2.14 -2.48 -9.09
CA TYR A 49 3.49 -2.89 -8.69
C TYR A 49 3.65 -4.41 -8.52
N ASN A 50 2.55 -5.17 -8.58
CA ASN A 50 2.50 -6.61 -8.35
C ASN A 50 3.22 -7.02 -7.06
N THR A 51 2.89 -6.35 -5.95
CA THR A 51 3.52 -6.57 -4.64
C THR A 51 2.79 -7.69 -3.89
N ASN A 52 3.54 -8.65 -3.35
CA ASN A 52 2.99 -9.76 -2.57
C ASN A 52 2.68 -9.36 -1.13
N ILE A 53 3.60 -8.60 -0.51
CA ILE A 53 3.49 -8.13 0.89
C ILE A 53 3.84 -6.65 0.94
N LEU A 54 2.97 -5.84 1.53
CA LEU A 54 3.17 -4.40 1.67
C LEU A 54 3.02 -4.00 3.13
N ALA A 55 4.09 -3.47 3.72
CA ALA A 55 4.02 -2.80 5.01
C ALA A 55 3.44 -1.39 4.82
N LEU A 56 2.35 -1.07 5.52
CA LEU A 56 1.71 0.23 5.47
C LEU A 56 2.03 1.03 6.73
N GLN A 57 2.24 2.33 6.57
CA GLN A 57 2.40 3.28 7.66
C GLN A 57 1.48 4.49 7.47
N GLU A 58 1.10 5.13 8.58
CA GLU A 58 0.18 6.27 8.59
C GLU A 58 -1.18 5.93 7.94
N ILE A 59 -1.71 4.73 8.18
CA ILE A 59 -3.05 4.36 7.74
C ILE A 59 -4.13 5.15 8.50
N ARG A 60 -3.87 5.51 9.78
CA ARG A 60 -4.77 6.26 10.66
C ARG A 60 -6.16 5.65 10.84
N TRP A 61 -6.24 4.32 10.82
CA TRP A 61 -7.45 3.59 11.23
C TRP A 61 -7.38 3.30 12.73
N PRO A 62 -8.48 3.52 13.47
CA PRO A 62 -8.53 3.17 14.89
C PRO A 62 -8.74 1.66 15.05
N ASN A 63 -8.48 1.18 16.26
CA ASN A 63 -8.59 -0.22 16.66
C ASN A 63 -7.69 -1.17 15.86
N ASP A 64 -7.80 -2.44 16.20
CA ASP A 64 -7.03 -3.52 15.60
C ASP A 64 -7.98 -4.46 14.85
N GLY A 65 -7.52 -5.02 13.74
CA GLY A 65 -8.34 -5.95 12.98
C GLY A 65 -7.73 -6.39 11.66
N ASN A 66 -8.54 -7.08 10.88
CA ASN A 66 -8.23 -7.40 9.51
C ASN A 66 -9.43 -7.12 8.60
N MET A 67 -9.13 -6.84 7.34
CA MET A 67 -10.14 -6.61 6.31
C MET A 67 -9.75 -7.39 5.07
N LYS A 68 -10.66 -8.22 4.57
CA LYS A 68 -10.51 -8.87 3.27
C LYS A 68 -11.10 -7.98 2.19
N LYS A 69 -10.32 -7.70 1.15
CA LYS A 69 -10.76 -6.96 -0.03
C LYS A 69 -10.12 -7.58 -1.27
N ASP A 70 -10.96 -8.02 -2.18
CA ASP A 70 -10.56 -8.80 -3.35
C ASP A 70 -9.75 -10.06 -2.93
N ASP A 71 -8.57 -10.24 -3.51
CA ASP A 71 -7.60 -11.30 -3.22
C ASP A 71 -6.60 -10.91 -2.11
N LYS A 72 -6.82 -9.80 -1.40
CA LYS A 72 -5.90 -9.26 -0.40
C LYS A 72 -6.53 -9.24 0.99
N THR A 73 -5.70 -9.43 2.00
CA THR A 73 -6.07 -9.24 3.41
C THR A 73 -5.18 -8.16 4.00
N ILE A 74 -5.80 -7.11 4.53
CA ILE A 74 -5.11 -6.01 5.20
C ILE A 74 -5.21 -6.28 6.70
N PHE A 75 -4.07 -6.40 7.36
CA PHE A 75 -3.97 -6.43 8.82
C PHE A 75 -3.60 -5.05 9.30
N TYR A 76 -4.28 -4.57 10.33
CA TYR A 76 -4.02 -3.25 10.89
C TYR A 76 -4.12 -3.27 12.41
N SER A 77 -3.39 -2.32 13.01
CA SER A 77 -3.47 -2.00 14.42
C SER A 77 -3.49 -0.50 14.58
N GLY A 78 -4.19 -0.02 15.58
CA GLY A 78 -4.54 1.38 15.72
C GLY A 78 -4.90 1.74 17.14
N ARG A 79 -5.09 3.03 17.39
CA ARG A 79 -5.46 3.49 18.73
C ARG A 79 -6.88 3.04 19.09
N LYS A 80 -7.09 2.68 20.35
CA LYS A 80 -8.40 2.25 20.88
C LYS A 80 -9.28 3.41 21.39
N ASP A 81 -8.74 4.63 21.38
CA ASP A 81 -9.45 5.86 21.79
C ASP A 81 -10.28 6.48 20.65
N GLY A 82 -10.41 5.78 19.52
CA GLY A 82 -11.17 6.23 18.35
C GLY A 82 -10.51 7.36 17.55
N ARG A 83 -9.30 7.80 17.91
CA ARG A 83 -8.61 8.86 17.19
C ARG A 83 -7.92 8.33 15.94
N HIS A 84 -7.98 9.11 14.87
CA HIS A 84 -7.36 8.82 13.58
C HIS A 84 -5.95 9.42 13.49
N GLU A 85 -5.12 9.09 14.48
CA GLU A 85 -3.74 9.56 14.60
C GLU A 85 -2.85 8.40 14.98
N ASN A 86 -1.63 8.37 14.45
CA ASN A 86 -0.69 7.25 14.63
C ASN A 86 -1.21 5.92 14.05
N GLY A 87 -0.28 5.05 13.66
CA GLY A 87 -0.58 3.84 12.86
C GLY A 87 -0.44 4.10 11.38
#